data_AF-A0A620F6K5-F1
#
_entry.id   AF-A0A620F6K5-F1
#
_cell.length_a   1.000
_cell.length_b   1.000
_cell.length_c   1.000
_cell.angle_alpha   90.00
_cell.angle_beta   90.00
_cell.angle_gamma   90.00
#
_symmetry.space_group_name_H-M   'P 1'
#
loop_
_entity.id
_entity.type
_entity.pdbx_description
1 polymer ?
#
loop_
_entity_poly.entity_id
_entity_poly.type
_entity_poly.pdbx_seq_one_letter_code
_entity_poly.pdbx_strand_id
1 'polypeptide(L)'
;MTAINIPDIYGRWYLINFDLVKLIGVSDNDKNGDLMVAFTDQSKEWITVGRVRTDAVRVLGHLCEELGASGWIPQLPESGDSDHE
;
A
#
# COMPACT_ATOMS: atom_id res chain seq x y z
N MET A 1 -5.62 12.79 -16.54
CA MET A 1 -5.78 12.77 -15.08
C MET A 1 -6.23 11.37 -14.72
N THR A 2 -5.28 10.54 -14.30
CA THR A 2 -5.57 9.19 -13.84
C THR A 2 -5.75 9.27 -12.34
N ALA A 3 -6.90 8.85 -11.84
CA ALA A 3 -7.17 8.79 -10.41
C ALA A 3 -7.57 7.37 -10.05
N ILE A 4 -7.18 6.94 -8.85
CA ILE A 4 -7.56 5.65 -8.30
C ILE A 4 -8.33 5.86 -7.02
N ASN A 5 -9.35 5.04 -6.81
CA ASN A 5 -10.10 5.00 -5.56
C ASN A 5 -9.55 3.87 -4.71
N ILE A 6 -9.05 4.20 -3.52
CA ILE A 6 -8.58 3.24 -2.54
C ILE A 6 -9.59 3.24 -1.36
N PRO A 7 -10.39 2.18 -1.18
CA PRO A 7 -11.25 2.07 -0.01
C PRO A 7 -10.43 1.70 1.23
N ASP A 8 -10.81 2.23 2.38
CA ASP A 8 -10.32 1.77 3.68
C ASP A 8 -11.31 0.81 4.35
N ILE A 9 -10.85 0.12 5.40
CA ILE A 9 -11.68 -0.85 6.14
C ILE A 9 -12.82 -0.22 6.94
N TYR A 10 -12.87 1.12 7.02
CA TYR A 10 -13.88 1.88 7.76
C TYR A 10 -14.96 2.47 6.83
N GLY A 11 -14.92 2.16 5.53
CA GLY A 11 -15.90 2.60 4.54
C GLY A 11 -15.62 3.99 3.97
N ARG A 12 -14.42 4.55 4.17
CA ARG A 12 -13.98 5.79 3.52
C ARG A 12 -13.34 5.48 2.18
N TRP A 13 -13.52 6.39 1.22
CA TRP A 13 -12.94 6.31 -0.11
C TRP A 13 -11.88 7.39 -0.28
N TYR A 14 -10.65 6.97 -0.57
CA TYR A 14 -9.53 7.86 -0.83
C TYR A 14 -9.36 8.01 -2.34
N LEU A 15 -9.70 9.19 -2.85
CA LEU A 15 -9.47 9.53 -4.26
C LEU A 15 -8.04 10.04 -4.42
N ILE A 16 -7.19 9.23 -5.02
CA ILE A 16 -5.76 9.53 -5.18
C ILE A 16 -5.48 9.95 -6.62
N ASN A 17 -4.95 11.17 -6.80
CA ASN A 17 -4.46 11.63 -8.09
C ASN A 17 -3.08 11.01 -8.37
N PHE A 18 -3.03 10.09 -9.34
CA PHE A 18 -1.81 9.35 -9.67
C PHE A 18 -0.70 10.25 -10.24
N ASP A 19 -1.05 11.40 -10.83
CA ASP A 19 -0.08 12.37 -11.34
C ASP A 19 0.78 12.99 -10.21
N LEU A 20 0.29 12.92 -8.96
CA LEU A 20 1.00 13.42 -7.77
C LEU A 20 1.65 12.30 -6.96
N VAL A 21 1.43 11.03 -7.32
CA VAL A 21 1.98 9.88 -6.59
C VAL A 21 3.42 9.64 -7.04
N LYS A 22 4.32 9.56 -6.06
CA LYS A 22 5.70 9.16 -6.26
C LYS A 22 5.88 7.65 -6.07
N LEU A 23 5.27 7.08 -5.03
CA LEU A 23 5.27 5.63 -4.78
C LEU A 23 4.10 5.19 -3.90
N ILE A 24 3.67 3.95 -4.06
CA ILE A 24 2.72 3.27 -3.17
C ILE A 24 3.44 2.05 -2.59
N GLY A 25 3.33 1.84 -1.29
CA GLY A 25 3.98 0.73 -0.59
C GLY A 25 3.13 0.19 0.54
N VAL A 26 3.57 -0.92 1.12
CA VAL A 26 2.95 -1.52 2.31
C VAL A 26 3.72 -1.08 3.55
N SER A 27 3.02 -0.90 4.67
CA SER A 27 3.66 -0.69 5.97
C SER A 27 4.68 -1.78 6.30
N ASP A 28 5.79 -1.39 6.93
CA ASP A 28 6.80 -2.33 7.44
C ASP A 28 6.38 -2.97 8.77
N ASN A 29 5.30 -2.50 9.39
CA ASN A 29 4.75 -3.10 10.59
C ASN A 29 3.84 -4.28 10.23
N ASP A 30 4.25 -5.50 10.57
CA ASP A 30 3.49 -6.73 10.31
C ASP A 30 2.08 -6.75 10.92
N LYS A 31 1.85 -5.96 11.98
CA LYS A 31 0.55 -5.84 12.64
C LYS A 31 -0.41 -4.87 11.96
N ASN A 32 0.05 -4.13 10.94
CA ASN A 32 -0.73 -3.09 10.27
C ASN A 32 -1.02 -3.46 8.81
N GLY A 33 -2.29 -3.40 8.42
CA GLY A 33 -2.71 -3.51 7.03
C GLY A 33 -2.82 -2.15 6.34
N ASP A 34 -1.78 -1.33 6.44
CA ASP A 34 -1.78 0.02 5.87
C ASP A 34 -1.01 0.06 4.54
N LEU A 35 -1.57 0.78 3.56
CA LEU A 35 -0.84 1.27 2.40
C LEU A 35 -0.31 2.67 2.69
N MET A 36 0.96 2.87 2.38
CA MET A 36 1.55 4.20 2.30
C MET A 36 1.42 4.70 0.87
N VAL A 37 0.97 5.94 0.69
CA VAL A 37 1.05 6.69 -0.56
C VAL A 37 2.00 7.87 -0.32
N ALA A 38 3.13 7.91 -1.02
CA ALA A 38 4.03 9.05 -0.98
C ALA A 38 3.81 9.91 -2.22
N PHE A 39 3.70 11.21 -2.03
CA PHE A 39 3.46 12.16 -3.10
C PHE A 39 4.76 12.86 -3.53
N THR A 40 4.71 13.54 -4.68
CA THR A 40 5.83 14.27 -5.26
C THR A 40 6.29 15.46 -4.39
N ASP A 41 5.38 16.01 -3.57
CA ASP A 41 5.65 17.06 -2.58
C ASP A 41 6.23 16.54 -1.26
N GLN A 42 6.56 15.24 -1.20
CA GLN A 42 7.10 14.52 -0.02
C GLN A 42 6.09 14.28 1.10
N SER A 43 4.83 14.70 0.95
CA SER A 43 3.77 14.28 1.87
C SER A 43 3.53 12.77 1.76
N LYS A 44 3.04 12.19 2.86
CA LYS A 44 2.69 10.77 2.94
C LYS A 44 1.30 10.63 3.54
N GLU A 45 0.49 9.80 2.92
CA GLU A 45 -0.81 9.39 3.44
C GLU A 45 -0.78 7.89 3.76
N TRP A 46 -1.40 7.51 4.88
CA TRP A 46 -1.54 6.12 5.29
C TRP A 46 -3.02 5.73 5.22
N ILE A 47 -3.30 4.69 4.45
CA ILE A 47 -4.66 4.20 4.22
C ILE A 47 -4.74 2.78 4.77
N THR A 48 -5.57 2.59 5.80
CA THR A 48 -5.80 1.26 6.39
C THR A 48 -6.72 0.43 5.49
N VAL A 49 -6.12 -0.35 4.61
CA VAL A 49 -6.84 -1.20 3.63
C VAL A 49 -7.07 -2.63 4.14
N GLY A 50 -6.48 -2.98 5.27
CA GLY A 50 -6.56 -4.30 5.86
C GLY A 50 -6.27 -4.31 7.35
N ARG A 51 -6.43 -5.46 8.00
CA ARG A 51 -6.15 -5.61 9.44
C ARG A 51 -4.72 -6.04 9.71
N VAL A 52 -4.09 -6.67 8.73
CA VAL A 52 -2.72 -7.19 8.81
C VAL A 52 -1.96 -6.86 7.53
N ARG A 53 -0.64 -6.92 7.58
CA ARG A 53 0.22 -6.56 6.45
C ARG A 53 -0.06 -7.36 5.17
N THR A 54 -0.43 -8.63 5.31
CA THR A 54 -0.78 -9.50 4.17
C THR A 54 -2.04 -9.04 3.43
N ASP A 55 -2.99 -8.42 4.12
CA ASP A 55 -4.16 -7.82 3.48
C ASP A 55 -3.74 -6.63 2.60
N ALA A 56 -2.86 -5.77 3.12
CA ALA A 56 -2.33 -4.63 2.37
C ALA A 56 -1.49 -5.07 1.15
N VAL A 57 -0.70 -6.14 1.27
CA VAL A 57 -0.01 -6.74 0.11
C VAL A 57 -1.00 -7.23 -0.95
N ARG A 58 -2.09 -7.89 -0.55
CA ARG A 58 -3.13 -8.34 -1.48
C ARG A 58 -3.78 -7.17 -2.21
N VAL A 59 -4.13 -6.10 -1.48
CA VAL A 59 -4.69 -4.90 -2.09
C VAL A 59 -3.70 -4.26 -3.05
N LEU A 60 -2.43 -4.11 -2.67
CA LEU A 60 -1.39 -3.59 -3.56
C LEU A 60 -1.23 -4.45 -4.81
N GLY A 61 -1.23 -5.78 -4.67
CA GLY A 61 -1.19 -6.71 -5.80
C GLY A 61 -2.37 -6.53 -6.76
N HIS A 62 -3.58 -6.37 -6.23
CA HIS A 62 -4.75 -6.11 -7.05
C HIS A 62 -4.66 -4.76 -7.78
N LEU A 63 -4.16 -3.71 -7.13
CA LEU A 63 -3.91 -2.42 -7.79
C LEU A 63 -2.89 -2.57 -8.93
N CYS A 64 -1.83 -3.36 -8.74
CA CYS A 64 -0.85 -3.64 -9.78
C CYS A 64 -1.46 -4.38 -10.98
N GLU A 65 -2.34 -5.36 -10.74
CA GLU A 65 -3.04 -6.09 -11.80
C GLU A 65 -3.94 -5.16 -12.63
N GLU A 66 -4.76 -4.33 -11.97
CA GLU A 66 -5.63 -3.35 -12.63
C GLU A 66 -4.85 -2.34 -13.49
N LEU A 67 -3.61 -2.03 -13.08
CA LEU A 67 -2.70 -1.14 -13.82
C LEU A 67 -1.91 -1.86 -14.93
N GLY A 68 -2.12 -3.16 -15.14
CA GLY A 68 -1.37 -3.95 -16.12
C GLY A 68 0.11 -4.17 -15.73
N ALA A 69 0.48 -3.93 -14.47
CA ALA A 69 1.80 -4.20 -13.91
C ALA A 69 1.93 -5.68 -13.44
N SER A 70 1.27 -6.59 -14.15
CA SER A 70 1.24 -8.02 -13.83
C SER A 70 2.65 -8.64 -13.87
N GLY A 71 3.02 -9.36 -12.82
CA GLY A 71 4.34 -10.00 -12.65
C GLY A 71 5.19 -9.41 -11.52
N TRP A 72 4.78 -8.27 -10.94
CA TRP A 72 5.36 -7.75 -9.71
C TRP A 72 4.48 -8.15 -8.52
N ILE A 73 4.90 -9.18 -7.78
CA ILE A 73 4.33 -9.49 -6.46
C ILE A 73 5.16 -8.69 -5.45
N PRO A 74 4.55 -7.83 -4.61
CA PRO A 74 5.27 -7.21 -3.51
C PRO A 74 5.79 -8.34 -2.61
N GLN A 75 7.09 -8.62 -2.69
CA GLN A 75 7.76 -9.52 -1.77
C GLN A 75 7.71 -8.83 -0.42
N LEU A 76 7.01 -9.43 0.55
CA LEU A 76 7.19 -9.05 1.94
C LEU A 76 8.69 -9.21 2.23
N PRO A 77 9.38 -8.21 2.80
CA PRO A 77 10.69 -8.45 3.40
C PRO A 77 10.51 -9.64 4.35
N GLU A 78 11.37 -10.65 4.20
CA GLU A 78 11.42 -11.74 5.17
C GLU A 78 11.46 -11.11 6.55
N SER A 79 10.56 -11.56 7.44
CA SER A 79 10.57 -11.13 8.83
C SER A 79 11.99 -11.35 9.34
N GLY A 80 12.76 -10.27 9.47
CA GLY A 80 14.07 -10.34 10.09
C GLY A 80 13.81 -10.88 11.48
N ASP A 81 14.38 -12.05 11.78
CA ASP A 81 14.46 -12.55 13.14
C ASP A 81 14.94 -11.39 13.99
N SER A 82 14.06 -10.93 14.88
CA SER A 82 14.45 -10.05 15.96
C SER A 82 15.31 -10.89 16.90
N ASP A 83 16.59 -11.06 16.53
CA ASP A 83 17.62 -11.52 17.45
C ASP A 83 17.79 -10.44 18.51
N HIS A 84 17.06 -10.65 19.60
CA HIS A 84 17.36 -10.07 20.90
C HIS A 84 18.62 -10.73 21.43
N GLU A 85 19.73 -9.99 21.48
CA GLU A 85 20.75 -10.09 22.54
C GLU A 85 21.19 -8.69 22.98
#